data_AF-A0A444U1Z1-F1
#
_entry.id   AF-A0A444U1Z1-F1
#
_cell.length_a   1.000
_cell.length_b   1.000
_cell.length_c   1.000
_cell.angle_alpha   90.00
_cell.angle_beta   90.00
_cell.angle_gamma   90.00
#
_symmetry.space_group_name_H-M   'P 1'
#
loop_
_entity.id
_entity.type
_entity.pdbx_description
1 polymer ?
#
loop_
_entity_poly.entity_id
_entity_poly.type
_entity_poly.pdbx_seq_one_letter_code
_entity_poly.pdbx_strand_id
1 'polypeptide(L)'
;MSKYDIKNKAATLVQTYPSDLDEYFPSEMLQFTKCVSGKDKRTAFDHLQLILNSQVISTFPKVTTALRISIYLSLMCTNCSGELSFSCMGLIKNKLRVTMNQDRLNSIAIMSTEHDILRKLDFTDIIRDFAQIRTI
;
A
#
# COMPACT_ATOMS: atom_id res chain seq x y z
N MET A 1 15.78 -11.50 -12.88
CA MET A 1 14.52 -12.23 -13.18
C MET A 1 14.60 -12.72 -14.61
N SER A 2 14.35 -14.00 -14.89
CA SER A 2 14.49 -14.54 -16.26
C SER A 2 13.41 -13.94 -17.16
N LYS A 3 13.72 -13.70 -18.44
CA LYS A 3 12.75 -13.17 -19.43
C LYS A 3 11.50 -14.05 -19.52
N TYR A 4 11.67 -15.36 -19.25
CA TYR A 4 10.60 -16.34 -19.20
C TYR A 4 9.64 -16.12 -18.03
N ASP A 5 10.17 -15.75 -16.85
CA ASP A 5 9.35 -15.48 -15.65
C ASP A 5 8.45 -14.25 -15.85
N ILE A 6 8.98 -13.21 -16.48
CA ILE A 6 8.24 -11.98 -16.78
C ILE A 6 7.09 -12.29 -17.75
N LYS A 7 7.35 -13.10 -18.78
CA LYS A 7 6.33 -13.49 -19.76
C LYS A 7 5.21 -14.33 -19.11
N ASN A 8 5.55 -15.28 -18.24
CA ASN A 8 4.57 -16.11 -17.56
C ASN A 8 3.71 -15.29 -16.59
N LYS A 9 4.32 -14.41 -15.79
CA LYS A 9 3.57 -13.51 -14.89
C LYS A 9 2.67 -12.54 -15.66
N ALA A 10 3.14 -12.01 -16.79
CA ALA A 10 2.33 -11.17 -17.66
C ALA A 10 1.15 -11.96 -18.25
N ALA A 11 1.33 -13.22 -18.63
CA ALA A 11 0.25 -14.08 -19.10
C ALA A 11 -0.79 -14.37 -18.00
N THR A 12 -0.36 -14.61 -16.76
CA THR A 12 -1.29 -14.72 -15.61
C THR A 12 -2.09 -13.43 -15.39
N LEU A 13 -1.47 -12.27 -15.58
CA LEU A 13 -2.16 -10.99 -15.44
C LEU A 13 -3.22 -10.78 -16.53
N VAL A 14 -2.93 -11.18 -17.77
CA VAL A 14 -3.90 -11.16 -18.89
C VAL A 14 -5.12 -12.05 -18.58
N GLN A 15 -4.91 -13.22 -17.98
CA GLN A 15 -6.02 -14.09 -17.57
C GLN A 15 -6.88 -13.47 -16.46
N THR A 16 -6.28 -12.65 -15.59
CA THR A 16 -6.98 -12.00 -14.47
C THR A 16 -7.80 -10.78 -14.94
N TYR A 17 -7.32 -10.06 -15.97
CA TYR A 17 -7.94 -8.86 -16.51
C TYR A 17 -8.13 -8.95 -18.04
N PRO A 18 -8.97 -9.88 -18.54
CA PRO A 18 -9.15 -10.12 -19.96
C PRO A 18 -9.85 -8.96 -20.70
N SER A 19 -10.54 -8.08 -19.97
CA SER A 19 -11.19 -6.90 -20.54
C SER A 19 -10.25 -5.72 -20.77
N ASP A 20 -9.15 -5.67 -20.02
CA ASP A 20 -8.20 -4.53 -20.02
C ASP A 20 -6.85 -4.88 -20.67
N LEU A 21 -6.48 -6.16 -20.68
CA LEU A 21 -5.20 -6.66 -21.18
C LEU A 21 -5.41 -7.73 -22.24
N ASP A 22 -4.54 -7.72 -23.24
CA ASP A 22 -4.65 -8.53 -24.44
C ASP A 22 -3.37 -9.36 -24.66
N GLU A 23 -3.38 -10.34 -25.56
CA GLU A 23 -2.32 -11.35 -25.74
C GLU A 23 -0.95 -10.74 -26.10
N TYR A 24 -0.91 -9.52 -26.63
CA TYR A 24 0.33 -8.78 -26.92
C TYR A 24 0.94 -8.06 -25.71
N PHE A 25 0.28 -8.05 -24.56
CA PHE A 25 0.80 -7.41 -23.34
C PHE A 25 2.17 -7.97 -22.88
N PRO A 26 2.40 -9.30 -22.85
CA PRO A 26 3.69 -9.86 -22.44
C PRO A 26 4.86 -9.47 -23.35
N SER A 27 4.63 -9.28 -24.66
CA SER A 27 5.67 -8.87 -25.60
C SER A 27 5.99 -7.37 -25.49
N GLU A 28 4.96 -6.54 -25.30
CA GLU A 28 5.10 -5.10 -25.03
C GLU A 28 5.86 -4.86 -23.70
N MET A 29 5.53 -5.62 -22.65
CA MET A 29 6.24 -5.58 -21.37
C MET A 29 7.72 -5.96 -21.49
N LEU A 30 8.05 -6.93 -22.35
CA LEU A 30 9.44 -7.32 -22.61
C LEU A 30 10.23 -6.23 -23.34
N GLN A 31 9.58 -5.40 -24.16
CA GLN A 31 10.20 -4.23 -24.77
C GLN A 31 10.37 -3.11 -23.76
N PHE A 32 9.36 -2.89 -22.93
CA PHE A 32 9.39 -1.87 -21.88
C PHE A 32 10.50 -2.12 -20.84
N THR A 33 10.71 -3.36 -20.41
CA THR A 33 11.80 -3.68 -19.45
C THR A 33 13.20 -3.37 -20.00
N LYS A 34 13.40 -3.45 -21.33
CA LYS A 34 14.66 -3.03 -21.98
C LYS A 34 14.82 -1.51 -21.96
N CYS A 35 13.74 -0.76 -22.19
CA CYS A 35 13.74 0.70 -22.13
C CYS A 35 13.98 1.23 -20.70
N VAL A 36 13.50 0.49 -19.70
CA VAL A 36 13.61 0.85 -18.29
C VAL A 36 14.93 0.41 -17.65
N SER A 37 15.61 -0.63 -18.16
CA SER A 37 16.87 -1.15 -17.58
C SER A 37 17.99 -0.13 -17.42
N GLY A 38 17.92 1.03 -18.09
CA GLY A 38 18.90 2.12 -17.96
C GLY A 38 18.55 3.23 -16.95
N LYS A 39 17.41 3.15 -16.24
CA LYS A 39 16.93 4.23 -15.36
C LYS A 39 16.56 3.69 -13.97
N ASP A 40 17.21 4.20 -12.93
CA ASP A 40 16.98 3.88 -11.51
C ASP A 40 15.63 4.41 -11.01
N LYS A 41 14.54 3.76 -11.43
CA LYS A 41 13.19 4.04 -10.94
C LYS A 41 12.58 2.75 -10.45
N ARG A 42 12.10 2.75 -9.20
CA ARG A 42 11.70 1.53 -8.47
C ARG A 42 10.19 1.36 -8.34
N THR A 43 9.42 2.43 -8.47
CA THR A 43 7.98 2.41 -8.19
C THR A 43 7.16 2.45 -9.49
N ALA A 44 5.99 1.79 -9.49
CA ALA A 44 5.04 1.84 -10.61
C ALA A 44 4.67 3.28 -11.02
N PHE A 45 4.58 4.18 -10.04
CA PHE A 45 4.35 5.61 -10.27
C PHE A 45 5.52 6.28 -11.01
N ASP A 46 6.76 5.98 -10.63
CA ASP A 46 7.95 6.54 -11.26
C ASP A 46 8.06 6.11 -12.74
N HIS A 47 7.67 4.86 -13.03
CA HIS A 47 7.59 4.34 -14.39
C HIS A 47 6.49 5.03 -15.20
N LEU A 48 5.33 5.28 -14.60
CA LEU A 48 4.24 6.02 -15.25
C LEU A 48 4.65 7.47 -15.54
N GLN A 49 5.29 8.15 -14.58
CA GLN A 49 5.78 9.51 -14.76
C GLN A 49 6.85 9.59 -15.87
N LEU A 50 7.69 8.56 -16.00
CA LEU A 50 8.66 8.46 -17.09
C LEU A 50 7.97 8.36 -18.46
N ILE A 51 6.94 7.52 -18.59
CA ILE A 51 6.17 7.38 -19.84
C ILE A 51 5.48 8.69 -20.20
N LEU A 52 4.90 9.38 -19.22
CA LEU A 52 4.25 10.68 -19.40
C LEU A 52 5.24 11.75 -19.88
N ASN A 53 6.39 11.88 -19.21
CA ASN A 53 7.39 12.90 -19.51
C ASN A 53 8.11 12.67 -20.84
N SER A 54 8.17 11.42 -21.32
CA SER A 54 8.85 11.07 -22.57
C SER A 54 7.93 11.09 -23.80
N GLN A 55 6.63 11.39 -23.62
CA GLN A 55 5.60 11.29 -24.66
C GLN A 55 5.48 9.91 -25.34
N VAL A 56 6.01 8.85 -24.69
CA VAL A 56 5.99 7.46 -25.17
C VAL A 56 4.65 6.77 -24.85
N ILE A 57 3.66 7.52 -24.38
CA ILE A 57 2.31 7.04 -24.05
C ILE A 57 1.68 6.31 -25.25
N SER A 58 1.90 6.82 -26.46
CA SER A 58 1.40 6.23 -27.71
C SER A 58 2.18 4.98 -28.13
N THR A 59 3.41 4.79 -27.66
CA THR A 59 4.26 3.65 -28.02
C THR A 59 3.95 2.42 -27.17
N PHE A 60 3.55 2.62 -25.90
CA PHE A 60 3.24 1.52 -24.97
C PHE A 60 1.87 1.70 -24.27
N PRO A 61 0.76 1.65 -25.03
CA PRO A 61 -0.57 1.85 -24.46
C PRO A 61 -0.97 0.75 -23.46
N LYS A 62 -0.61 -0.51 -23.68
CA LYS A 62 -1.03 -1.63 -22.81
C LYS A 62 -0.24 -1.63 -21.50
N VAL A 63 1.06 -1.31 -21.57
CA VAL A 63 1.88 -1.10 -20.37
C VAL A 63 1.35 0.06 -19.54
N THR A 64 0.95 1.15 -20.18
CA THR A 64 0.37 2.31 -19.49
C THR A 64 -0.94 1.95 -18.79
N THR A 65 -1.84 1.21 -19.45
CA THR A 65 -3.07 0.72 -18.84
C THR A 65 -2.79 -0.18 -17.65
N ALA A 66 -1.86 -1.13 -17.76
CA ALA A 66 -1.47 -2.00 -16.65
C ALA A 66 -0.90 -1.23 -15.45
N LEU A 67 -0.05 -0.23 -15.70
CA LEU A 67 0.50 0.65 -14.64
C LEU A 67 -0.61 1.47 -13.96
N ARG A 68 -1.58 1.98 -14.73
CA ARG A 68 -2.75 2.68 -14.18
C ARG A 68 -3.56 1.75 -13.28
N ILE A 69 -3.91 0.55 -13.76
CA ILE A 69 -4.66 -0.45 -12.99
C ILE A 69 -3.93 -0.77 -11.69
N SER A 70 -2.60 -0.98 -11.75
CA SER A 70 -1.78 -1.25 -10.56
C SER A 70 -1.84 -0.12 -9.52
N ILE A 71 -1.78 1.14 -9.96
CA ILE A 71 -1.87 2.30 -9.07
C ILE A 71 -3.28 2.42 -8.46
N TYR A 72 -4.33 2.25 -9.28
CA TYR A 72 -5.71 2.29 -8.79
C TYR A 72 -5.97 1.21 -7.75
N LEU A 73 -5.51 -0.02 -7.98
CA LEU A 73 -5.67 -1.10 -7.02
C LEU A 73 -4.95 -0.80 -5.70
N SER A 74 -3.71 -0.27 -5.75
CA SER A 74 -2.99 0.13 -4.55
C SER A 74 -3.72 1.21 -3.76
N LEU A 75 -4.33 2.18 -4.45
CA LEU A 75 -5.13 3.22 -3.81
C LEU A 75 -6.38 2.61 -3.15
N MET A 76 -7.12 1.76 -3.86
CA MET A 76 -8.32 1.10 -3.32
C MET A 76 -8.00 0.20 -2.12
N CYS A 77 -6.91 -0.55 -2.16
CA CYS A 77 -6.44 -1.35 -1.03
C CYS A 77 -6.12 -0.48 0.20
N THR A 78 -5.46 0.67 -0.02
CA THR A 78 -5.14 1.61 1.06
C THR A 78 -6.43 2.21 1.65
N ASN A 79 -7.37 2.61 0.80
CA ASN A 79 -8.66 3.16 1.23
C ASN A 79 -9.46 2.13 2.04
N CYS A 80 -9.58 0.89 1.54
CA CYS A 80 -10.27 -0.19 2.25
C CYS A 80 -9.62 -0.48 3.62
N SER A 81 -8.28 -0.54 3.67
CA SER A 81 -7.57 -0.73 4.93
C SER A 81 -7.78 0.45 5.90
N GLY A 82 -7.86 1.67 5.39
CA GLY A 82 -8.22 2.86 6.17
C GLY A 82 -9.65 2.79 6.70
N GLU A 83 -10.63 2.50 5.85
CA GLU A 83 -12.03 2.34 6.25
C GLU A 83 -12.21 1.24 7.30
N LEU A 84 -11.52 0.11 7.11
CA LEU A 84 -11.51 -1.00 8.07
C LEU A 84 -10.96 -0.55 9.43
N SER A 85 -9.85 0.19 9.46
CA SER A 85 -9.25 0.68 10.70
C SER A 85 -10.13 1.74 11.39
N PHE A 86 -10.73 2.66 10.65
CA PHE A 86 -11.67 3.64 11.20
C PHE A 86 -12.97 3.00 11.70
N SER A 87 -13.49 2.00 10.99
CA SER A 87 -14.66 1.23 11.43
C SER A 87 -14.39 0.50 12.74
N CYS A 88 -13.24 -0.16 12.84
CA CYS A 88 -12.78 -0.79 14.08
C CYS A 88 -12.66 0.24 15.22
N MET A 89 -12.05 1.39 14.96
CA MET A 89 -11.95 2.48 15.94
C MET A 89 -13.32 3.01 16.36
N GLY A 90 -14.28 3.09 15.43
CA GLY A 90 -15.67 3.44 15.72
C GLY A 90 -16.32 2.48 16.71
N LEU A 91 -16.12 1.17 16.54
CA LEU A 91 -16.60 0.16 17.49
C LEU A 91 -15.94 0.27 18.86
N ILE A 92 -14.62 0.47 18.90
CA ILE A 92 -13.87 0.64 20.16
C ILE A 92 -14.36 1.90 20.88
N LYS A 93 -14.49 3.03 20.18
CA LYS A 93 -15.02 4.28 20.75
C LYS A 93 -16.44 4.08 21.27
N ASN A 94 -17.32 3.44 20.54
CA ASN A 94 -18.72 3.28 20.97
C ASN A 94 -18.84 2.34 22.19
N LYS A 95 -18.14 1.21 22.19
CA LYS A 95 -18.18 0.22 23.28
C LYS A 95 -17.55 0.75 24.57
N LEU A 96 -16.44 1.47 24.47
CA LEU A 96 -15.71 1.98 25.64
C LEU A 96 -16.24 3.33 26.14
N ARG A 97 -16.94 4.12 25.31
CA ARG A 97 -17.56 5.39 25.76
C ARG A 97 -18.61 5.20 26.86
N VAL A 98 -19.25 4.03 26.89
CA VAL A 98 -20.23 3.69 27.93
C VAL A 98 -19.55 3.30 29.25
N THR A 99 -18.25 2.99 29.25
CA THR A 99 -17.53 2.47 30.43
C THR A 99 -16.33 3.32 30.86
N MET A 100 -15.91 4.34 30.09
CA MET A 100 -14.68 5.10 30.34
C MET A 100 -14.85 6.60 30.14
N ASN A 101 -14.02 7.37 30.86
CA ASN A 101 -13.95 8.82 30.73
C ASN A 101 -13.38 9.23 29.35
N GLN A 102 -13.87 10.35 28.78
CA GLN A 102 -13.61 10.74 27.39
C GLN A 102 -12.12 10.92 27.07
N ASP A 103 -11.34 11.48 28.00
CA ASP A 103 -9.90 11.68 27.82
C ASP A 103 -9.15 10.35 27.70
N ARG A 104 -9.47 9.38 28.56
CA ARG A 104 -8.86 8.05 28.52
C ARG A 104 -9.19 7.31 27.23
N LEU A 105 -10.42 7.46 26.75
CA LEU A 105 -10.84 6.86 25.49
C LEU A 105 -10.08 7.46 24.30
N ASN A 106 -9.86 8.77 24.29
CA ASN A 106 -9.12 9.44 23.24
C ASN A 106 -7.65 8.97 23.22
N SER A 107 -7.00 8.86 24.38
CA SER A 107 -5.64 8.33 24.48
C SER A 107 -5.54 6.90 23.95
N ILE A 108 -6.52 6.03 24.24
CA ILE A 108 -6.54 4.65 23.72
C ILE A 108 -6.75 4.61 22.21
N ALA A 109 -7.60 5.48 21.66
CA ALA A 109 -7.81 5.56 20.21
C ALA A 109 -6.51 5.94 19.48
N ILE A 110 -5.78 6.94 19.99
CA ILE A 110 -4.47 7.35 19.46
C ILE A 110 -3.46 6.21 19.55
N MET A 111 -3.42 5.51 20.68
CA MET A 111 -2.56 4.33 20.83
C MET A 111 -2.94 3.20 19.86
N SER A 112 -4.23 3.04 19.54
CA SER A 112 -4.69 1.99 18.63
C SER A 112 -4.36 2.32 17.17
N THR A 113 -4.38 3.60 16.78
CA THR A 113 -3.95 4.04 15.45
C THR A 113 -2.43 3.94 15.30
N GLU A 114 -1.68 4.35 16.31
CA GLU A 114 -0.21 4.33 16.33
C GLU A 114 0.39 3.02 16.88
N HIS A 115 -0.38 1.93 16.83
CA HIS A 115 0.01 0.65 17.41
C HIS A 115 1.33 0.10 16.84
N ASP A 116 1.65 0.41 15.57
CA ASP A 116 2.91 0.04 14.92
C ASP A 116 4.13 0.72 15.55
N ILE A 117 3.97 1.95 16.05
CA ILE A 117 5.01 2.69 16.77
C ILE A 117 5.14 2.14 18.18
N LEU A 118 4.02 1.90 18.86
CA LEU A 118 4.00 1.34 20.22
C LEU A 118 4.64 -0.04 20.30
N ARG A 119 4.49 -0.87 19.26
CA ARG A 119 5.10 -2.20 19.20
C ARG A 119 6.62 -2.17 19.11
N LYS A 120 7.19 -1.05 18.66
CA LYS A 120 8.64 -0.83 18.60
C LYS A 120 9.20 -0.23 19.89
N LEU A 121 8.34 0.21 20.80
CA LEU A 121 8.72 0.87 22.03
C LEU A 121 8.94 -0.16 23.15
N ASP A 122 9.98 0.04 23.97
CA ASP A 122 10.21 -0.80 25.15
C ASP A 122 9.36 -0.29 26.32
N PHE A 123 8.40 -1.11 26.74
CA PHE A 123 7.51 -0.78 27.86
C PHE A 123 8.19 -0.92 29.23
N THR A 124 9.39 -1.51 29.31
CA THR A 124 10.08 -1.79 30.57
C THR A 124 10.41 -0.50 31.33
N ASP A 125 10.87 0.53 30.61
CA ASP A 125 11.18 1.83 31.20
C ASP A 125 9.91 2.58 31.63
N ILE A 126 8.85 2.54 30.82
CA ILE A 126 7.56 3.17 31.13
C ILE A 126 6.94 2.56 32.39
N ILE A 127 6.98 1.23 32.51
CA ILE A 127 6.44 0.52 33.67
C ILE A 127 7.24 0.89 34.93
N ARG A 128 8.57 0.99 34.82
CA ARG A 128 9.43 1.40 35.93
C ARG A 128 9.10 2.82 36.40
N ASP A 129 8.99 3.77 35.48
CA ASP A 129 8.67 5.17 35.81
C ASP A 129 7.26 5.28 36.41
N PHE A 130 6.27 4.55 35.87
CA PHE A 130 4.91 4.52 36.42
C PHE A 130 4.86 3.92 37.82
N ALA A 131 5.64 2.86 38.09
CA ALA A 131 5.73 2.24 39.41
C ALA A 131 6.37 3.18 40.45
N GLN A 132 7.39 3.94 40.06
CA GLN A 132 8.01 4.95 40.92
C GLN A 132 7.04 6.07 41.30
N ILE A 133 6.19 6.52 40.37
CA ILE A 133 5.16 7.55 40.63
C ILE A 133 4.06 7.04 41.58
N ARG A 134 3.76 5.74 41.60
CA ARG A 134 2.71 5.13 42.46
C ARG A 134 3.18 4.69 43.85
N THR A 135 4.46 4.88 44.21
CA THR A 135 4.97 4.49 45.53
C THR A 135 4.78 5.60 46.58
N ILE A 136 3.54 6.05 46.76
CA ILE A 136 3.10 6.93 47.87
C ILE A 136 1.76 6.41 48.39
#